data_AF-A0A2V8EHA5-F1
#
_entry.id   AF-A0A2V8EHA5-F1
#
_cell.length_a   1.000
_cell.length_b   1.000
_cell.length_c   1.000
_cell.angle_alpha   90.00
_cell.angle_beta   90.00
_cell.angle_gamma   90.00
#
_symmetry.space_group_name_H-M   'P 1'
#
loop_
_entity.id
_entity.type
_entity.pdbx_description
1 polymer ?
#
loop_
_entity_poly.entity_id
_entity_poly.type
_entity_poly.pdbx_seq_one_letter_code
_entity_poly.pdbx_strand_id
1 'polypeptide(L)'
;MRTMKRLRIGFLLPRYSHRSKSFMPVVVQALAESGAIVDVIHPMDRMVNLAEIRVEHDLYVLRHTSGLSLSLAGALHELGAAIVNPYP
;
A
#
# COMPACT_ATOMS: atom_id res chain seq x y z
N MET A 1 6.09 0.15 -30.40
CA MET A 1 5.95 0.92 -29.14
C MET A 1 5.50 -0.06 -28.06
N ARG A 2 6.34 -0.38 -27.08
CA ARG A 2 5.99 -1.33 -26.00
C ARG A 2 5.03 -0.60 -25.06
N THR A 3 3.77 -1.04 -24.99
CA THR A 3 2.81 -0.54 -23.99
C THR A 3 3.39 -0.85 -22.62
N MET A 4 3.91 0.16 -21.92
CA MET A 4 4.37 -0.05 -20.56
C MET A 4 3.14 -0.33 -19.69
N LYS A 5 3.11 -1.50 -19.05
CA LYS A 5 2.10 -1.83 -18.05
C LYS A 5 2.11 -0.71 -17.00
N ARG A 6 0.95 -0.10 -16.71
CA ARG A 6 0.84 0.86 -15.61
C ARG A 6 1.16 0.14 -14.30
N LEU A 7 2.08 0.70 -13.53
CA LEU A 7 2.47 0.18 -12.23
C LEU A 7 1.31 0.33 -11.24
N ARG A 8 0.92 -0.77 -10.58
CA ARG A 8 -0.10 -0.77 -9.51
C ARG A 8 0.60 -0.70 -8.16
N ILE A 9 0.27 0.29 -7.34
CA ILE A 9 0.90 0.53 -6.03
C ILE A 9 -0.16 0.52 -4.93
N GLY A 10 -0.03 -0.40 -3.98
CA GLY A 10 -0.88 -0.48 -2.79
C GLY A 10 -0.26 0.25 -1.60
N PHE A 11 -0.91 1.27 -1.08
CA PHE A 11 -0.46 2.07 0.05
C PHE A 11 -1.16 1.68 1.34
N LEU A 12 -0.45 1.01 2.27
CA LEU A 12 -0.96 0.71 3.61
C LEU A 12 -0.72 1.93 4.50
N LEU A 13 -1.74 2.80 4.61
CA LEU A 13 -1.64 4.10 5.26
C LEU A 13 -2.71 4.29 6.34
N PRO A 14 -2.41 5.04 7.42
CA PRO A 14 -3.43 5.49 8.35
C PRO A 14 -4.31 6.55 7.68
N ARG A 15 -5.46 6.86 8.29
CA ARG A 15 -6.24 8.02 7.89
C ARG A 15 -5.50 9.30 8.28
N TYR A 16 -5.36 10.21 7.33
CA TYR A 16 -4.85 11.55 7.58
C TYR A 16 -6.01 12.52 7.73
N SER A 17 -6.02 13.26 8.82
CA SER A 17 -6.92 14.41 8.97
C SER A 17 -6.39 15.60 8.17
N HIS A 18 -7.24 16.61 7.94
CA HIS A 18 -6.85 17.88 7.34
C HIS A 18 -5.75 18.63 8.12
N ARG A 19 -5.51 18.28 9.39
CA ARG A 19 -4.44 18.84 10.23
C ARG A 19 -3.16 18.01 10.21
N SER A 20 -3.14 16.87 9.52
CA SER A 20 -1.98 16.01 9.41
C SER A 20 -0.84 16.72 8.71
N LYS A 21 0.38 16.62 9.26
CA LYS A 21 1.61 17.10 8.63
C LYS A 21 2.29 16.05 7.76
N SER A 22 1.61 14.93 7.48
CA SER A 22 2.17 13.84 6.66
C SER A 22 2.26 14.27 5.19
N PHE A 23 3.41 14.03 4.57
CA PHE A 23 3.60 14.20 3.14
C PHE A 23 3.01 13.06 2.28
N MET A 24 2.53 11.98 2.90
CA MET A 24 2.03 10.83 2.14
C MET A 24 0.90 11.11 1.15
N PRO A 25 -0.10 11.94 1.47
CA PRO A 25 -1.13 12.30 0.49
C PRO A 25 -0.54 12.91 -0.79
N VAL A 26 0.47 13.79 -0.62
CA VAL A 26 1.18 14.42 -1.74
C VAL A 26 1.97 13.39 -2.56
N VAL A 27 2.63 12.44 -1.89
CA VAL A 27 3.37 11.36 -2.56
C VAL A 27 2.42 10.46 -3.38
N VAL A 28 1.29 10.05 -2.79
CA VAL A 28 0.27 9.24 -3.48
C VAL A 28 -0.24 9.97 -4.73
N GLN A 29 -0.56 11.26 -4.59
CA GLN A 29 -1.01 12.09 -5.70
C GLN A 29 0.06 12.20 -6.81
N ALA A 30 1.30 12.54 -6.46
CA ALA A 30 2.38 12.70 -7.43
C ALA A 30 2.67 11.40 -8.22
N LEU A 31 2.55 10.23 -7.58
CA LEU A 31 2.70 8.94 -8.25
C LEU A 31 1.53 8.64 -9.21
N ALA A 32 0.31 8.98 -8.82
CA ALA A 32 -0.85 8.86 -9.70
C ALA A 32 -0.72 9.77 -10.92
N GLU A 33 -0.31 11.02 -10.72
CA GLU A 33 -0.04 12.01 -11.78
C GLU A 33 1.11 11.54 -12.71
N SER A 34 2.04 10.75 -12.18
CA SER A 34 3.12 10.11 -12.95
C SER A 34 2.68 8.84 -13.71
N GLY A 35 1.39 8.47 -13.64
CA GLY A 35 0.81 7.37 -14.40
C GLY A 35 0.70 6.02 -13.67
N ALA A 36 1.02 5.97 -12.37
CA ALA A 36 0.76 4.79 -11.55
C ALA A 36 -0.74 4.66 -11.23
N ILE A 37 -1.20 3.43 -11.06
CA ILE A 37 -2.51 3.14 -10.44
C ILE A 37 -2.24 3.01 -8.95
N VAL A 38 -2.81 3.90 -8.14
CA VAL A 38 -2.56 3.93 -6.69
C VAL A 38 -3.84 3.58 -5.93
N ASP A 39 -3.73 2.63 -5.01
CA ASP A 39 -4.82 2.23 -4.12
C ASP A 39 -4.39 2.47 -2.67
N VAL A 40 -5.14 3.29 -1.94
CA VAL A 40 -4.90 3.52 -0.50
C VAL A 40 -5.72 2.52 0.30
N ILE A 41 -5.02 1.63 1.01
CA ILE A 41 -5.57 0.60 1.86
C ILE A 41 -5.49 1.12 3.30
N HIS A 42 -6.64 1.18 3.97
CA HIS A 42 -6.73 1.52 5.40
C HIS A 42 -6.94 0.22 6.20
N PRO A 43 -5.88 -0.36 6.81
CA PRO A 43 -5.98 -1.69 7.42
C PRO A 43 -6.91 -1.72 8.64
N MET A 44 -7.14 -0.57 9.29
CA MET A 44 -8.03 -0.44 10.44
C MET A 44 -9.52 -0.44 10.07
N ASP A 45 -9.86 -0.14 8.80
CA ASP A 45 -11.24 0.03 8.37
C ASP A 45 -11.88 -1.28 7.88
N ARG A 46 -11.09 -2.35 7.77
CA ARG A 46 -11.55 -3.64 7.25
C ARG A 46 -11.25 -4.74 8.26
N MET A 47 -12.25 -5.57 8.56
CA MET A 47 -11.95 -6.94 9.00
C MET A 47 -11.27 -7.63 7.83
N VAL A 48 -9.95 -7.84 7.96
CA VAL A 48 -9.17 -8.51 6.93
C VAL A 48 -9.34 -10.01 7.13
N ASN A 49 -10.13 -10.66 6.26
CA ASN A 49 -10.09 -12.11 6.16
C ASN A 49 -8.74 -12.51 5.55
N LEU A 50 -7.83 -13.05 6.35
CA LEU A 50 -6.51 -13.44 5.89
C LEU A 50 -6.55 -14.46 4.74
N ALA A 51 -7.58 -15.32 4.69
CA ALA A 51 -7.75 -16.31 3.63
C ALA A 51 -8.09 -15.70 2.26
N GLU A 52 -8.51 -14.44 2.23
CA GLU A 52 -8.85 -13.71 1.00
C GLU A 52 -7.74 -12.77 0.55
N ILE A 53 -6.66 -12.62 1.32
CA ILE A 53 -5.52 -11.77 0.94
C ILE A 53 -4.85 -12.34 -0.29
N ARG A 54 -4.62 -11.48 -1.28
CA ARG A 54 -3.87 -11.77 -2.50
C ARG A 54 -2.92 -10.63 -2.83
N VAL A 55 -1.89 -10.94 -3.59
CA VAL A 55 -1.00 -9.94 -4.18
C VAL A 55 -1.68 -9.34 -5.41
N GLU A 56 -2.29 -8.17 -5.24
CA GLU A 56 -3.06 -7.46 -6.28
C GLU A 56 -2.30 -6.27 -6.91
N HIS A 57 -1.19 -5.88 -6.29
CA HIS A 57 -0.37 -4.74 -6.68
C HIS A 57 1.04 -5.21 -7.02
N ASP A 58 1.69 -4.48 -7.92
CA ASP A 58 3.08 -4.75 -8.30
C ASP A 58 4.05 -4.30 -7.20
N LEU A 59 3.64 -3.34 -6.37
CA LEU A 59 4.40 -2.81 -5.25
C LEU A 59 3.49 -2.42 -4.09
N TYR A 60 3.91 -2.70 -2.86
CA TYR A 60 3.26 -2.23 -1.66
C TYR A 60 4.15 -1.26 -0.89
N VAL A 61 3.55 -0.18 -0.39
CA VAL A 61 4.22 0.81 0.46
C VAL A 61 3.56 0.79 1.82
N LEU A 62 4.34 0.38 2.83
CA LEU A 62 3.93 0.41 4.22
C LEU A 62 4.43 1.70 4.86
N ARG A 63 3.51 2.53 5.37
CA ARG A 63 3.87 3.67 6.22
C ARG A 63 2.86 3.78 7.34
N HIS A 64 3.35 3.49 8.55
CA HIS A 64 2.66 3.42 9.86
C HIS A 64 2.56 1.97 10.39
N THR A 65 3.11 1.75 11.58
CA THR A 65 3.37 0.44 12.18
C THR A 65 2.34 0.08 13.25
N SER A 66 1.04 0.20 12.95
CA SER A 66 0.07 -0.47 13.82
C SER A 66 0.25 -1.98 13.66
N GLY A 67 -0.05 -2.75 14.72
CA GLY A 67 0.07 -4.21 14.67
C GLY A 67 -0.72 -4.85 13.51
N LEU A 68 -1.89 -4.29 13.18
CA LEU A 68 -2.69 -4.73 12.03
C LEU A 68 -2.04 -4.42 10.67
N SER A 69 -1.47 -3.21 10.49
CA SER A 69 -0.74 -2.87 9.26
C SER A 69 0.48 -3.76 9.07
N LEU A 70 1.20 -4.07 10.15
CA LEU A 70 2.34 -5.00 10.13
C LEU A 70 1.90 -6.43 9.83
N SER A 71 0.80 -6.89 10.42
CA SER A 71 0.27 -8.24 10.17
C SER A 71 -0.18 -8.42 8.72
N LEU A 72 -0.85 -7.40 8.14
CA LEU A 72 -1.24 -7.41 6.74
C LEU A 72 0.00 -7.37 5.82
N ALA A 73 1.00 -6.54 6.14
CA ALA A 73 2.24 -6.50 5.39
C ALA A 73 2.99 -7.85 5.45
N GLY A 74 3.04 -8.50 6.62
CA GLY A 74 3.62 -9.84 6.77
C GLY A 74 2.89 -10.89 5.95
N ALA A 75 1.55 -10.92 5.99
CA ALA A 75 0.76 -11.83 5.17
C ALA A 75 0.99 -11.61 3.66
N LEU A 76 1.09 -10.35 3.21
CA LEU A 76 1.42 -10.03 1.82
C LEU A 76 2.86 -10.44 1.46
N HIS A 77 3.80 -10.26 2.39
CA HIS A 77 5.19 -10.64 2.21
C HIS A 77 5.34 -12.16 1.99
N GLU A 78 4.70 -12.97 2.84
CA GLU A 78 4.67 -14.44 2.72
C GLU A 78 4.06 -14.91 1.39
N LEU A 79 3.14 -14.13 0.81
CA LEU A 79 2.56 -14.40 -0.51
C LEU A 79 3.45 -13.90 -1.67
N GLY A 80 4.63 -13.36 -1.39
CA GLY A 80 5.61 -12.89 -2.38
C GLY A 80 5.42 -11.45 -2.85
N ALA A 81 4.68 -10.61 -2.10
CA ALA A 81 4.54 -9.20 -2.45
C ALA A 81 5.88 -8.45 -2.36
N ALA A 82 6.14 -7.58 -3.34
CA ALA A 82 7.22 -6.61 -3.25
C ALA A 82 6.82 -5.44 -2.32
N ILE A 83 7.60 -5.18 -1.28
CA ILE A 83 7.31 -4.13 -0.28
C ILE A 83 8.51 -3.16 -0.19
N VAL A 84 8.26 -1.85 -0.25
CA VAL A 84 9.29 -0.78 -0.29
C VAL A 84 10.20 -0.74 0.96
N ASN A 85 9.83 -1.42 2.04
CA ASN A 85 10.74 -1.77 3.12
C ASN A 85 10.45 -3.24 3.46
N PRO A 86 11.38 -4.18 3.26
CA PRO A 86 11.13 -5.57 3.61
C PRO A 86 10.84 -5.66 5.11
N TYR A 87 9.70 -6.26 5.42
CA TYR A 87 9.46 -6.88 6.73
C TYR A 87 10.28 -8.18 6.76
N PRO A 88 10.86 -8.60 7.90
CA PRO A 88 11.75 -9.76 7.94
C PRO A 88 11.05 -11.05 7.51
#